data_AF-A0A2V9PHP9-F1
#
_entry.id   AF-A0A2V9PHP9-F1
#
_cell.length_a   1.000
_cell.length_b   1.000
_cell.length_c   1.000
_cell.angle_alpha   90.00
_cell.angle_beta   90.00
_cell.angle_gamma   90.00
#
_symmetry.space_group_name_H-M   'P 1'
#
loop_
_entity.id
_entity.type
_entity.pdbx_description
1 polymer ?
#
loop_
_entity_poly.entity_id
_entity_poly.type
_entity_poly.pdbx_seq_one_letter_code
_entity_poly.pdbx_strand_id
1 'polypeptide(L)' 'MKLSSTCAESLNRHAKDHGLRWPIVLGFLLLVATISAFGQEATIVGTVTDPSGAAVPKASITITNNDTGVVRTV' A
#
# COMPACT_ATOMS: atom_id res chain seq x y z
N MET A 1 9.89 30.12 -37.06
CA MET A 1 9.47 28.72 -36.81
C MET A 1 8.09 28.73 -36.19
N LYS A 2 7.04 28.42 -36.97
CA LYS A 2 5.68 28.25 -36.43
C LYS A 2 5.53 26.78 -36.07
N LEU A 3 5.43 26.48 -34.77
CA LEU A 3 5.08 25.15 -34.30
C LEU A 3 3.64 24.88 -34.76
N SER A 4 3.50 23.85 -35.59
CA SER A 4 2.24 23.42 -36.19
C SER A 4 1.18 23.19 -35.11
N SER A 5 0.11 24.00 -35.16
CA SER A 5 -1.06 23.94 -34.26
C SER A 5 -1.80 22.59 -34.33
N THR A 6 -1.48 21.75 -35.32
CA THR A 6 -2.12 20.45 -35.54
C THR A 6 -1.82 19.42 -34.43
N CYS A 7 -0.65 19.47 -33.78
CA CYS A 7 -0.34 18.54 -32.68
C CYS A 7 -1.06 18.94 -31.38
N ALA A 8 -1.04 20.24 -31.06
CA ALA A 8 -1.71 20.80 -29.88
C ALA A 8 -3.24 20.66 -29.96
N GLU A 9 -3.82 20.80 -31.16
CA GLU A 9 -5.26 20.60 -31.35
C GLU A 9 -5.70 19.14 -31.24
N SER A 10 -4.82 18.16 -31.48
CA SER A 10 -5.18 16.74 -31.37
C SER A 10 -5.33 16.28 -29.91
N LEU A 11 -4.46 16.76 -29.01
CA LEU A 11 -4.55 16.50 -27.57
C LEU A 11 -5.84 17.07 -26.97
N ASN A 12 -6.19 18.30 -27.36
CA ASN A 12 -7.39 18.97 -26.88
C ASN A 12 -8.69 18.33 -27.41
N ARG A 13 -8.65 17.72 -28.59
CA ARG A 13 -9.79 16.96 -29.15
C ARG A 13 -10.02 15.66 -28.40
N HIS A 14 -8.94 14.93 -28.10
CA HIS A 14 -9.01 13.73 -27.29
C HIS A 14 -9.56 14.02 -25.88
N ALA A 15 -9.13 15.13 -25.25
CA ALA A 15 -9.68 15.57 -23.97
C ALA A 15 -11.16 15.98 -24.02
N LYS A 16 -11.70 16.35 -25.19
CA LYS A 16 -13.11 16.72 -25.41
C LYS A 16 -14.00 15.53 -25.76
N ASP A 17 -13.47 14.56 -26.49
CA ASP A 17 -14.21 13.38 -26.95
C ASP A 17 -14.45 12.37 -25.81
N HIS A 18 -13.58 12.38 -24.80
CA HIS A 18 -13.78 11.67 -23.54
C HIS A 18 -14.64 12.51 -22.60
N GLY A 19 -15.97 12.47 -22.81
CA GLY A 19 -16.94 13.19 -21.97
C GLY A 19 -16.72 12.97 -20.46
N LEU A 20 -17.30 13.85 -19.63
CA LEU A 20 -17.06 13.98 -18.17
C LEU A 20 -17.01 12.67 -17.37
N ARG A 21 -17.60 11.59 -17.90
CA ARG A 21 -17.54 10.22 -17.38
C ARG A 21 -16.11 9.69 -17.17
N TRP A 22 -15.21 9.88 -18.13
CA TRP A 22 -13.87 9.29 -18.05
C TRP A 22 -12.97 9.89 -16.96
N PRO A 23 -12.90 11.23 -16.79
CA PRO A 23 -12.16 11.81 -15.66
C PRO A 23 -12.81 11.46 -14.31
N ILE A 24 -14.14 11.30 -14.24
CA ILE A 24 -14.83 10.83 -13.02
C ILE A 24 -14.44 9.40 -12.67
N VAL A 25 -14.43 8.49 -13.65
CA VAL A 25 -14.04 7.09 -13.45
C VAL A 25 -12.58 7.00 -13.02
N LEU A 26 -11.68 7.75 -13.65
CA LEU A 26 -10.27 7.81 -13.27
C LEU A 26 -10.08 8.36 -11.85
N GLY A 27 -10.78 9.44 -11.50
CA GLY A 27 -10.75 10.02 -10.15
C GLY A 27 -11.28 9.06 -9.09
N PHE A 28 -12.35 8.33 -9.38
CA PHE A 28 -12.89 7.30 -8.50
C PHE A 28 -11.90 6.13 -8.33
N LEU A 29 -11.27 5.67 -9.41
CA LEU A 29 -10.27 4.60 -9.37
C LEU A 29 -9.05 5.00 -8.51
N LEU A 30 -8.58 6.24 -8.64
CA LEU A 30 -7.50 6.80 -7.83
C LEU A 30 -7.88 6.88 -6.34
N LEU A 31 -9.13 7.26 -6.03
CA LEU A 31 -9.63 7.29 -4.66
C LEU A 31 -9.63 5.88 -4.04
N VAL A 32 -10.14 4.88 -4.76
CA VAL A 32 -10.18 3.48 -4.29
C VAL A 32 -8.79 2.90 -4.10
N ALA A 33 -7.81 3.27 -4.94
CA ALA A 33 -6.43 2.80 -4.82
C ALA A 33 -5.76 3.19 -3.48
N THR A 34 -6.18 4.30 -2.85
CA THR A 34 -5.63 4.73 -1.55
C THR A 34 -5.99 3.82 -0.38
N ILE A 35 -7.04 2.99 -0.50
CA ILE A 35 -7.53 2.12 0.57
C ILE A 35 -6.57 0.93 0.82
N SER A 36 -5.66 0.64 -0.11
CA SER A 36 -4.82 -0.56 -0.09
C SER A 36 -3.55 -0.45 0.78
N ALA A 37 -3.44 0.53 1.69
CA ALA A 37 -2.23 0.77 2.48
C ALA A 37 -2.06 -0.14 3.73
N PHE A 38 -2.91 -1.15 3.93
CA PHE A 38 -2.88 -2.06 5.10
C PHE A 38 -2.10 -3.37 4.85
N GLY A 39 -0.88 -3.29 4.33
CA GLY A 39 -0.12 -4.46 3.85
C GLY A 39 1.13 -4.88 4.64
N GLN A 40 1.45 -4.24 5.78
CA GLN A 40 2.67 -4.57 6.52
C GLN A 40 2.50 -5.81 7.38
N GLU A 41 2.72 -6.99 6.80
CA GLU A 41 2.81 -8.25 7.52
C GLU A 41 4.28 -8.61 7.76
N ALA A 42 4.65 -8.84 9.03
CA ALA A 42 5.97 -9.28 9.43
C ALA A 42 5.87 -10.60 10.17
N THR A 43 6.74 -11.55 9.82
CA THR A 43 6.83 -12.86 10.48
C THR A 43 8.09 -12.90 11.34
N ILE A 44 7.93 -13.17 12.63
CA ILE A 44 9.03 -13.32 13.59
C ILE A 44 9.14 -14.80 13.95
N VAL A 45 10.32 -15.39 13.72
CA VAL A 45 10.63 -16.78 14.06
C VAL A 45 11.87 -16.85 14.93
N GLY A 46 11.84 -17.75 15.92
CA GLY A 46 12.95 -17.95 16.84
C GLY A 46 12.66 -19.05 17.87
N THR A 47 13.69 -19.46 18.60
CA THR A 47 13.61 -20.44 19.69
C THR A 47 13.93 -19.76 21.01
N VAL A 48 13.17 -20.05 22.06
CA VAL A 48 13.47 -19.58 23.41
C VAL A 48 14.35 -20.61 24.09
N THR A 49 15.54 -20.19 24.54
CA THR A 49 16.50 -21.04 25.25
C THR A 49 16.83 -20.47 26.63
N ASP A 50 17.12 -21.33 27.58
CA ASP A 50 17.66 -20.94 28.89
C ASP A 50 19.21 -20.80 28.86
N PRO A 51 19.87 -20.35 29.93
CA PRO A 51 21.33 -20.20 29.98
C PRO A 51 22.12 -21.52 29.81
N SER A 52 21.48 -22.67 29.96
CA SER A 52 22.08 -23.99 29.72
C SER A 52 21.99 -24.42 28.26
N GLY A 53 21.24 -23.67 27.43
CA GLY A 53 20.98 -23.99 26.03
C GLY A 53 19.75 -24.88 25.81
N ALA A 54 18.97 -25.17 26.85
CA ALA A 54 17.76 -25.98 26.72
C ALA A 54 16.60 -25.15 26.16
N ALA A 55 15.77 -25.77 25.31
CA ALA A 55 14.58 -25.12 24.76
C ALA A 55 13.50 -24.95 25.85
N VAL A 56 12.89 -23.77 25.91
CA VAL A 56 11.80 -23.45 26.83
C VAL A 56 10.46 -23.59 26.11
N PRO A 57 9.71 -24.69 26.33
CA PRO A 57 8.38 -24.85 25.72
C PRO A 57 7.36 -23.93 26.39
N LYS A 58 6.35 -23.50 25.63
CA LYS A 58 5.23 -22.67 26.12
C LYS A 58 5.68 -21.36 26.79
N ALA A 59 6.78 -20.77 26.32
CA ALA A 59 7.18 -19.44 26.73
C ALA A 59 6.10 -18.43 26.31
N SER A 60 5.69 -17.55 27.22
CA SER A 60 4.74 -16.46 26.92
C SER A 60 5.50 -15.35 26.19
N ILE A 61 5.10 -15.05 24.96
CA ILE A 61 5.76 -14.00 24.15
C ILE A 61 4.74 -12.92 23.81
N THR A 62 5.05 -11.68 24.19
CA THR A 62 4.24 -10.49 23.82
C THR A 62 5.04 -9.62 22.87
N ILE A 63 4.48 -9.37 21.68
CA ILE A 63 5.07 -8.53 20.64
C ILE A 63 4.21 -7.29 20.48
N THR A 64 4.85 -6.12 20.50
CA THR A 64 4.22 -4.83 20.25
C THR A 64 4.81 -4.22 18.98
N ASN A 65 3.95 -3.84 18.03
CA ASN A 65 4.35 -3.03 16.91
C ASN A 65 4.35 -1.55 17.33
N ASN A 66 5.53 -0.91 17.34
CA ASN A 66 5.68 0.47 17.84
C ASN A 66 5.03 1.53 16.94
N ASP A 67 4.88 1.27 15.65
CA ASP A 67 4.31 2.22 14.70
C ASP A 67 2.78 2.22 14.74
N THR A 68 2.18 1.06 15.02
CA THR A 68 0.71 0.86 14.99
C THR A 68 0.08 0.63 16.36
N GLY A 69 0.88 0.35 17.40
CA GLY A 69 0.41 0.00 18.74
C GLY A 69 -0.23 -1.39 18.86
N VAL A 70 -0.24 -2.20 17.80
CA VAL A 70 -0.82 -3.54 17.80
C VAL A 70 -0.01 -4.47 18.70
N VAL A 71 -0.69 -5.18 19.61
CA VAL A 71 -0.09 -6.16 20.54
C VAL A 71 -0.55 -7.57 20.19
N ARG A 72 0.37 -8.53 20.16
CA ARG A 72 0.10 -9.95 19.95
C ARG A 72 0.78 -10.79 21.01
N THR A 73 0.05 -11.74 21.59
CA THR A 73 0.58 -12.70 22.56
C THR A 73 0.43 -14.11 22.01
N VAL A 74 1.50 -14.90 22.11
CA VAL A 74 1.56 -16.32 21.71
C VAL A 74 2.16 -17.18 22.82
#